data_AF-A0A971BLU9-F1
#
_entry.id   AF-A0A971BLU9-F1
#
_cell.length_a   1.000
_cell.length_b   1.000
_cell.length_c   1.000
_cell.angle_alpha   90.00
_cell.angle_beta   90.00
_cell.angle_gamma   90.00
#
_symmetry.space_group_name_H-M   'P 1'
#
loop_
_entity.id
_entity.type
_entity.pdbx_description
1 polymer ?
#
loop_
_entity_poly.entity_id
_entity_poly.type
_entity_poly.pdbx_seq_one_letter_code
_entity_poly.pdbx_strand_id
1 'polypeptide(L)'
;MYKPETKSTTKKDLFLKISKVVTKIFYTEIPMAILSFFIFFSWFFELEIVAFSLVIIYASISLIFVDDTIPLMPAIILTTFAVADGVNIVKYINFAYAAIIIVAALLFHMVYYRKKIRFGKMFLPQALVALALILGGLGNISKEYYLGTLALNLLLGIGILLMYFLFYLYRGKNEEQDTSRYFSKMLSWGGIIVAFQVITYILRSGQSITSLSTEFMDLGWGIDNNAATLLLLTAPLTLFLATRKDTLRPSLYVLSASVQYLAIVFTFSRGGIFFGFISFVVASVFLLKKSERKKEVLVTGSILLLIGSLILIFKSSSIADLIRSFSFQGSGDNGRLALYKEAWQSFLSHPLFGVGLGYQGPNYEIRSISFYFFHSTFFQIIACTGLFGFIAYSYLYFRRYQIVFKNISKTVFAIFALIGMFGFEAYSMIDTGTFVPFPSMMLIMFLTMILEESIPSSTPLNDLIVDYIISKNKREPVDSL
;
A
#
# COMPACT_ATOMS: atom_id res chain seq x y z
N MET A 1 38.63 14.66 47.89
CA MET A 1 37.29 15.14 47.50
C MET A 1 36.77 14.23 46.39
N TYR A 2 36.07 13.16 46.76
CA TYR A 2 35.52 12.19 45.82
C TYR A 2 34.30 12.85 45.15
N LYS A 3 34.39 13.20 43.87
CA LYS A 3 33.22 13.62 43.10
C LYS A 3 32.32 12.40 42.91
N PRO A 4 31.04 12.44 43.31
CA PRO A 4 30.14 11.34 43.01
C PRO A 4 29.79 11.38 41.52
N GLU A 5 30.40 10.50 40.73
CA GLU A 5 29.87 10.09 39.43
C GLU A 5 28.63 9.24 39.67
N THR A 6 27.45 9.82 39.86
CA THR A 6 26.24 8.99 40.00
C THR A 6 24.98 9.61 39.41
N LYS A 7 24.33 8.80 38.54
CA LYS A 7 22.89 8.69 38.19
C LYS A 7 22.46 8.97 36.74
N SER A 8 23.28 9.63 35.90
CA SER A 8 22.92 9.86 34.49
C SER A 8 23.06 8.60 33.60
N THR A 9 24.02 7.73 33.91
CA THR A 9 24.39 6.54 33.13
C THR A 9 23.35 5.42 33.20
N THR A 10 22.79 5.15 34.37
CA THR A 10 21.91 3.99 34.60
C THR A 10 20.57 4.03 33.85
N LYS A 11 19.94 5.21 33.72
CA LYS A 11 18.66 5.35 33.00
C LYS A 11 18.83 5.22 31.49
N LYS A 12 19.89 5.82 30.94
CA LYS A 12 20.22 5.73 29.51
C LYS A 12 20.56 4.29 29.12
N ASP A 13 21.31 3.58 29.96
CA ASP A 13 21.64 2.18 29.75
C ASP A 13 20.40 1.26 29.84
N LEU A 14 19.47 1.54 30.75
CA LEU A 14 18.21 0.82 30.84
C LEU A 14 17.35 1.02 29.58
N PHE A 15 17.19 2.27 29.12
CA PHE A 15 16.44 2.57 27.90
C PHE A 15 17.03 1.85 26.68
N LEU A 16 18.35 1.87 26.51
CA LEU A 16 19.02 1.17 25.42
C LEU A 16 18.83 -0.36 25.48
N LYS A 17 18.84 -0.95 26.69
CA LYS A 17 18.55 -2.38 26.89
C LYS A 17 17.10 -2.71 26.49
N ILE A 18 16.14 -1.90 26.93
CA ILE A 18 14.72 -2.06 26.58
C ILE A 18 14.54 -1.91 25.07
N SER A 19 15.09 -0.85 24.47
CA SER A 19 15.04 -0.57 23.03
C SER A 19 15.57 -1.73 22.20
N LYS A 20 16.69 -2.37 22.60
CA LYS A 20 17.22 -3.57 21.91
C LYS A 20 16.25 -4.75 21.97
N VAL A 21 15.67 -5.03 23.14
CA VAL A 21 14.70 -6.13 23.31
C VAL A 21 13.43 -5.86 22.51
N VAL A 22 12.87 -4.64 22.61
CA VAL A 22 11.68 -4.23 21.87
C VAL A 22 11.92 -4.30 20.37
N THR A 23 13.05 -3.79 19.87
CA THR A 23 13.44 -3.90 18.46
C THR A 23 13.44 -5.36 18.01
N LYS A 24 14.07 -6.26 18.76
CA LYS A 24 14.08 -7.70 18.42
C LYS A 24 12.67 -8.27 18.35
N ILE A 25 11.79 -7.91 19.28
CA ILE A 25 10.39 -8.35 19.30
C ILE A 25 9.62 -7.81 18.09
N PHE A 26 9.75 -6.52 17.76
CA PHE A 26 9.04 -5.86 16.66
C PHE A 26 9.41 -6.40 15.27
N TYR A 27 10.62 -6.95 15.13
CA TYR A 27 11.07 -7.65 13.93
C TYR A 27 10.63 -9.12 13.85
N THR A 28 10.04 -9.68 14.92
CA THR A 28 9.36 -10.98 14.83
C THR A 28 7.97 -10.83 14.21
N GLU A 29 7.36 -11.94 13.84
CA GLU A 29 5.97 -11.96 13.36
C GLU A 29 4.94 -11.70 14.47
N ILE A 30 5.30 -11.85 15.74
CA ILE A 30 4.34 -11.89 16.85
C ILE A 30 3.54 -10.59 16.97
N PRO A 31 4.16 -9.38 17.05
CA PRO A 31 3.40 -8.14 17.21
C PRO A 31 2.48 -7.87 16.02
N MET A 32 2.94 -8.18 14.81
CA MET A 32 2.17 -8.02 13.58
C MET A 32 0.99 -8.99 13.52
N ALA A 33 1.18 -10.25 13.92
CA ALA A 33 0.11 -11.24 13.98
C ALA A 33 -0.96 -10.87 15.01
N ILE A 34 -0.56 -10.40 16.19
CA ILE A 34 -1.48 -9.91 17.23
C ILE A 34 -2.29 -8.72 16.69
N LEU A 35 -1.61 -7.74 16.11
CA LEU A 35 -2.26 -6.57 15.51
C LEU A 35 -3.26 -6.98 14.43
N SER A 36 -2.87 -7.90 13.54
CA SER A 36 -3.72 -8.42 12.46
C SER A 36 -4.97 -9.12 12.96
N PHE A 37 -4.83 -9.95 13.99
CA PHE A 37 -5.96 -10.61 14.65
C PHE A 37 -6.94 -9.60 15.22
N PHE A 38 -6.47 -8.60 15.97
CA PHE A 38 -7.34 -7.60 16.56
C PHE A 38 -7.98 -6.66 15.54
N ILE A 39 -7.32 -6.40 14.41
CA ILE A 39 -7.92 -5.63 13.31
C ILE A 39 -9.10 -6.39 12.71
N PHE A 40 -8.92 -7.65 12.35
CA PHE A 40 -10.03 -8.47 11.83
C PHE A 40 -11.14 -8.65 12.87
N PHE A 41 -10.77 -8.94 14.13
CA PHE A 41 -11.72 -9.09 15.23
C PHE A 41 -12.55 -7.81 15.43
N SER A 42 -11.89 -6.66 15.47
CA SER A 42 -12.57 -5.37 15.65
C SER A 42 -13.47 -5.05 14.46
N TRP A 43 -13.03 -5.34 13.24
CA TRP A 43 -13.89 -5.21 12.06
C TRP A 43 -15.12 -6.13 12.14
N PHE A 44 -14.93 -7.39 12.53
CA PHE A 44 -16.00 -8.39 12.61
C PHE A 44 -17.09 -8.00 13.62
N PHE A 45 -16.71 -7.42 14.76
CA PHE A 45 -17.62 -7.01 15.83
C PHE A 45 -17.94 -5.52 15.84
N GLU A 46 -17.51 -4.75 14.82
CA GLU A 46 -17.72 -3.29 14.73
C GLU A 46 -17.15 -2.52 15.94
N LEU A 47 -15.97 -2.94 16.43
CA LEU A 47 -15.26 -2.37 17.59
C LEU A 47 -14.04 -1.53 17.15
N GLU A 48 -14.19 -0.59 16.22
CA GLU A 48 -13.05 0.08 15.55
C GLU A 48 -12.17 0.87 16.53
N ILE A 49 -12.76 1.44 17.59
CA ILE A 49 -12.03 2.15 18.65
C ILE A 49 -11.01 1.25 19.35
N VAL A 50 -11.31 -0.05 19.49
CA VAL A 50 -10.38 -1.03 20.10
C VAL A 50 -9.17 -1.22 19.18
N ALA A 51 -9.40 -1.45 17.89
CA ALA A 51 -8.32 -1.55 16.92
C ALA A 51 -7.47 -0.28 16.87
N PHE A 52 -8.10 0.91 16.80
CA PHE A 52 -7.37 2.18 16.75
C PHE A 52 -6.54 2.42 18.02
N SER A 53 -7.06 2.05 19.20
CA SER A 53 -6.31 2.13 20.46
C SER A 53 -5.08 1.23 20.45
N LEU A 54 -5.23 -0.02 19.99
CA LEU A 54 -4.10 -0.95 19.86
C LEU A 54 -3.06 -0.48 18.84
N VAL A 55 -3.51 0.13 17.74
CA VAL A 55 -2.63 0.72 16.72
C VAL A 55 -1.85 1.89 17.30
N ILE A 56 -2.50 2.79 18.04
CA ILE A 56 -1.82 3.91 18.70
C ILE A 56 -0.75 3.40 19.67
N ILE A 57 -1.06 2.38 20.47
CA ILE A 57 -0.10 1.77 21.39
C ILE A 57 1.06 1.14 20.61
N TYR A 58 0.77 0.32 19.60
CA TYR A 58 1.77 -0.33 18.76
C TYR A 58 2.69 0.69 18.09
N ALA A 59 2.11 1.71 17.45
CA ALA A 59 2.83 2.77 16.75
C ALA A 59 3.69 3.59 17.72
N SER A 60 3.17 3.93 18.89
CA SER A 60 3.90 4.70 19.90
C SER A 60 5.09 3.91 20.45
N ILE A 61 4.92 2.62 20.74
CA ILE A 61 6.03 1.75 21.19
C ILE A 61 7.10 1.65 20.08
N SER A 62 6.69 1.45 18.83
CA SER A 62 7.59 1.41 17.68
C SER A 62 8.39 2.72 17.56
N LEU A 63 7.71 3.87 17.55
CA LEU A 63 8.33 5.19 17.44
C LEU A 63 9.25 5.53 18.63
N ILE A 64 8.91 5.12 19.85
CA ILE A 64 9.71 5.44 21.04
C ILE A 64 10.94 4.54 21.16
N PHE A 65 10.80 3.24 20.89
CA PHE A 65 11.84 2.26 21.25
C PHE A 65 12.60 1.68 20.06
N VAL A 66 12.11 1.82 18.83
CA VAL A 66 12.74 1.30 17.63
C VAL A 66 13.25 2.47 16.80
N ASP A 67 14.54 2.48 16.48
CA ASP A 67 15.15 3.56 15.70
C ASP A 67 14.81 3.50 14.20
N ASP A 68 14.31 2.35 13.77
CA ASP A 68 13.92 2.00 12.42
C ASP A 68 12.40 2.07 12.23
N THR A 69 11.97 2.66 11.12
CA THR A 69 10.56 2.79 10.77
C THR A 69 9.94 1.55 10.13
N ILE A 70 10.70 0.54 9.68
CA ILE A 70 10.09 -0.67 9.05
C ILE A 70 9.02 -1.32 9.95
N PRO A 71 9.24 -1.53 11.26
CA PRO A 71 8.22 -2.13 12.12
C PRO A 71 7.02 -1.23 12.42
N LEU A 72 7.01 0.03 11.97
CA LEU A 72 5.83 0.91 12.04
C LEU A 72 4.85 0.65 10.88
N MET A 73 5.31 0.07 9.76
CA MET A 73 4.48 -0.16 8.57
C MET A 73 3.16 -0.90 8.87
N PRO A 74 3.12 -1.97 9.70
CA PRO A 74 1.88 -2.69 9.97
C PRO A 74 0.80 -1.82 10.61
N ALA A 75 1.20 -0.91 11.50
CA ALA A 75 0.27 0.01 12.17
C ALA A 75 -0.41 0.97 11.18
N ILE A 76 0.32 1.41 10.16
CA ILE A 76 -0.22 2.34 9.17
C ILE A 76 -1.08 1.63 8.13
N ILE A 77 -0.58 0.50 7.63
CA ILE A 77 -1.24 -0.21 6.52
C ILE A 77 -2.43 -1.02 7.02
N LEU A 78 -2.27 -1.81 8.08
CA LEU A 78 -3.32 -2.74 8.48
C LEU A 78 -4.51 -2.03 9.12
N THR A 79 -4.30 -0.87 9.76
CA THR A 79 -5.36 -0.05 10.37
C THR A 79 -6.50 0.27 9.42
N THR A 80 -6.22 0.43 8.12
CA THR A 80 -7.27 0.73 7.16
C THR A 80 -8.35 -0.34 7.16
N PHE A 81 -7.98 -1.60 7.41
CA PHE A 81 -8.90 -2.74 7.42
C PHE A 81 -9.74 -2.85 8.68
N ALA A 82 -9.53 -1.99 9.69
CA ALA A 82 -10.31 -2.00 10.93
C ALA A 82 -11.65 -1.27 10.81
N VAL A 83 -11.85 -0.44 9.78
CA VAL A 83 -13.08 0.34 9.59
C VAL A 83 -14.18 -0.59 9.04
N ALA A 84 -15.26 -0.77 9.80
CA ALA A 84 -16.36 -1.68 9.45
C ALA A 84 -17.63 -0.96 8.97
N ASP A 85 -17.86 0.27 9.43
CA ASP A 85 -19.10 1.03 9.19
C ASP A 85 -18.81 2.41 8.57
N GLY A 86 -18.13 2.42 7.43
CA GLY A 86 -17.75 3.63 6.71
C GLY A 86 -16.91 4.63 7.53
N VAL A 87 -16.55 5.76 6.92
CA VAL A 87 -15.84 6.83 7.63
C VAL A 87 -16.87 7.80 8.21
N ASN A 88 -17.46 7.46 9.36
CA ASN A 88 -18.28 8.40 10.12
C ASN A 88 -17.40 9.29 11.02
N ILE A 89 -16.98 10.44 10.51
CA ILE A 89 -16.07 11.37 11.22
C ILE A 89 -16.61 11.75 12.62
N VAL A 90 -17.94 11.87 12.77
CA VAL A 90 -18.58 12.21 14.05
C VAL A 90 -18.36 11.10 15.09
N LYS A 91 -18.39 9.82 14.68
CA LYS A 91 -18.11 8.67 15.55
C LYS A 91 -16.70 8.73 16.15
N TYR A 92 -15.75 9.30 15.43
CA TYR A 92 -14.32 9.29 15.80
C TYR A 92 -13.78 10.62 16.32
N ILE A 93 -14.55 11.71 16.27
CA ILE A 93 -14.06 13.04 16.63
C ILE A 93 -13.52 13.12 18.07
N ASN A 94 -14.19 12.45 19.01
CA ASN A 94 -13.73 12.38 20.40
C ASN A 94 -12.49 11.51 20.57
N PHE A 95 -12.31 10.53 19.69
CA PHE A 95 -11.10 9.70 19.66
C PHE A 95 -9.92 10.40 18.96
N ALA A 96 -10.16 11.46 18.19
CA ALA A 96 -9.12 12.20 17.48
C ALA A 96 -8.05 12.77 18.42
N TYR A 97 -8.38 13.08 19.68
CA TYR A 97 -7.39 13.50 20.69
C TYR A 97 -6.32 12.43 20.97
N ALA A 98 -6.62 11.14 20.74
CA ALA A 98 -5.63 10.08 20.88
C ALA A 98 -4.51 10.19 19.83
N ALA A 99 -4.71 10.92 18.73
CA ALA A 99 -3.66 11.25 17.76
C ALA A 99 -2.52 12.08 18.38
N ILE A 100 -2.79 12.84 19.46
CA ILE A 100 -1.76 13.59 20.20
C ILE A 100 -0.66 12.64 20.71
N ILE A 101 -1.01 11.42 21.11
CA ILE A 101 -0.05 10.41 21.59
C ILE A 101 0.91 10.00 20.46
N ILE A 102 0.39 9.70 19.26
CA ILE A 102 1.21 9.35 18.10
C ILE A 102 2.09 10.55 17.71
N VAL A 103 1.53 11.76 17.68
CA VAL A 103 2.30 12.96 17.32
C VAL A 103 3.43 13.19 18.33
N ALA A 104 3.17 13.06 19.63
CA ALA A 104 4.20 13.15 20.66
C ALA A 104 5.28 12.06 20.51
N ALA A 105 4.89 10.82 20.21
CA ALA A 105 5.83 9.72 19.95
C ALA A 105 6.67 9.96 18.69
N LEU A 106 6.08 10.52 17.63
CA LEU A 106 6.79 10.89 16.40
C LEU A 106 7.79 12.03 16.66
N LEU A 107 7.38 13.08 17.38
CA LEU A 107 8.26 14.17 17.76
C LEU A 107 9.43 13.66 18.63
N PHE A 108 9.15 12.78 19.59
CA PHE A 108 10.18 12.09 20.36
C PHE A 108 11.14 11.33 19.43
N HIS A 109 10.61 10.51 18.51
CA HIS A 109 11.43 9.74 17.56
C HIS A 109 12.34 10.66 16.75
N MET A 110 11.79 11.77 16.25
CA MET A 110 12.53 12.71 15.42
C MET A 110 13.66 13.40 16.17
N VAL A 111 13.42 13.79 17.42
CA VAL A 111 14.39 14.47 18.28
C VAL A 111 15.44 13.50 18.82
N TYR A 112 15.03 12.32 19.29
CA TYR A 112 15.90 11.35 19.95
C TYR A 112 16.81 10.61 18.96
N TYR A 113 16.26 10.09 17.86
CA TYR A 113 17.02 9.33 16.86
C TYR A 113 17.65 10.17 15.76
N ARG A 114 17.45 11.50 15.80
CA ARG A 114 17.91 12.54 14.86
C ARG A 114 18.87 12.01 13.78
N LYS A 115 18.35 11.79 12.58
CA LYS A 115 19.13 11.32 11.42
C LYS A 115 19.51 12.51 10.53
N LYS A 116 20.59 12.36 9.76
CA LYS A 116 20.94 13.31 8.70
C LYS A 116 19.92 13.20 7.57
N ILE A 117 19.41 14.34 7.09
CA ILE A 117 18.43 14.37 5.99
C ILE A 117 19.03 13.68 4.77
N ARG A 118 18.28 12.74 4.21
CA ARG A 118 18.58 12.05 2.95
C ARG A 118 17.29 11.85 2.17
N PHE A 119 17.40 11.85 0.85
CA PHE A 119 16.26 11.70 -0.04
C PHE A 119 16.43 10.44 -0.88
N GLY A 120 15.37 9.63 -0.94
CA GLY A 120 15.34 8.51 -1.85
C GLY A 120 14.96 8.94 -3.27
N LYS A 121 15.18 8.03 -4.22
CA LYS A 121 14.98 8.20 -5.66
C LYS A 121 13.52 8.50 -6.03
N MET A 122 12.56 8.16 -5.18
CA MET A 122 11.14 8.45 -5.36
C MET A 122 10.69 9.77 -4.70
N PHE A 123 11.56 10.48 -3.98
CA PHE A 123 11.21 11.75 -3.34
C PHE A 123 10.82 12.81 -4.38
N LEU A 124 11.70 13.12 -5.32
CA LEU A 124 11.44 14.13 -6.35
C LEU A 124 10.24 13.77 -7.25
N PRO A 125 10.11 12.52 -7.76
CA PRO A 125 8.93 12.15 -8.53
C PRO A 125 7.61 12.33 -7.76
N GLN A 126 7.55 11.90 -6.50
CA GLN A 126 6.35 12.08 -5.68
C GLN A 126 6.11 13.56 -5.32
N ALA A 127 7.17 14.37 -5.16
CA ALA A 127 7.04 15.81 -4.94
C ALA A 127 6.45 16.53 -6.17
N LEU A 128 6.82 16.14 -7.38
CA LEU A 128 6.22 16.66 -8.61
C LEU A 128 4.75 16.24 -8.74
N VAL A 129 4.40 15.02 -8.34
CA VAL A 129 3.00 14.57 -8.28
C VAL A 129 2.22 15.37 -7.24
N ALA A 130 2.78 15.60 -6.05
CA ALA A 130 2.15 16.43 -5.03
C ALA A 130 1.90 17.85 -5.53
N LEU A 131 2.87 18.44 -6.23
CA LEU A 131 2.71 19.75 -6.86
C LEU A 131 1.61 19.71 -7.95
N ALA A 132 1.56 18.65 -8.77
CA ALA A 132 0.53 18.51 -9.80
C ALA A 132 -0.87 18.42 -9.22
N LEU A 133 -1.05 17.71 -8.09
CA LEU A 133 -2.31 17.61 -7.39
C LEU A 133 -2.73 18.96 -6.76
N ILE A 134 -1.78 19.73 -6.22
CA ILE A 134 -2.05 21.06 -5.66
C ILE A 134 -2.44 22.05 -6.76
N LEU A 135 -1.74 22.03 -7.89
CA LEU A 135 -2.00 22.90 -9.04
C LEU A 135 -3.18 22.42 -9.89
N GLY A 136 -3.71 21.22 -9.65
CA GLY A 136 -4.83 20.66 -10.40
C GLY A 136 -6.05 21.56 -10.36
N GLY A 137 -6.56 21.96 -11.52
CA GLY A 137 -7.68 22.89 -11.65
C GLY A 137 -7.29 24.37 -11.58
N LEU A 138 -6.01 24.73 -11.45
CA LEU A 138 -5.57 26.13 -11.38
C LEU A 138 -6.11 26.95 -12.56
N GLY A 139 -6.88 27.99 -12.24
CA GLY A 139 -7.53 28.87 -13.23
C GLY A 139 -8.90 28.39 -13.73
N ASN A 140 -9.32 27.17 -13.39
CA ASN A 140 -10.53 26.53 -13.93
C ASN A 140 -11.53 26.12 -12.84
N ILE A 141 -11.04 25.64 -11.69
CA ILE A 141 -11.89 25.13 -10.61
C ILE A 141 -12.36 26.26 -9.67
N SER A 142 -13.60 26.18 -9.21
CA SER A 142 -14.12 27.10 -8.19
C SER A 142 -13.42 26.87 -6.84
N LYS A 143 -13.35 27.92 -6.02
CA LYS A 143 -12.78 27.83 -4.67
C LYS A 143 -13.50 26.79 -3.81
N GLU A 144 -14.82 26.73 -3.89
CA GLU A 144 -15.64 25.80 -3.13
C GLU A 144 -15.29 24.33 -3.46
N TYR A 145 -15.28 23.98 -4.75
CA TYR A 145 -14.95 22.63 -5.19
C TYR A 145 -13.50 22.23 -4.92
N TYR A 146 -12.56 23.18 -5.05
CA TYR A 146 -11.17 22.94 -4.68
C TYR A 146 -11.03 22.64 -3.19
N LEU A 147 -11.62 23.49 -2.33
CA LEU A 147 -11.56 23.31 -0.87
C LEU A 147 -12.27 22.02 -0.42
N GLY A 148 -13.36 21.63 -1.11
CA GLY A 148 -14.08 20.38 -0.84
C GLY A 148 -13.22 19.11 -1.01
N THR A 149 -12.16 19.17 -1.82
CA THR A 149 -11.24 18.03 -2.06
C THR A 149 -9.84 18.23 -1.50
N LEU A 150 -9.54 19.40 -0.93
CA LEU A 150 -8.21 19.77 -0.49
C LEU A 150 -7.58 18.77 0.48
N ALA A 151 -8.33 18.28 1.46
CA ALA A 151 -7.81 17.32 2.44
C ALA A 151 -7.32 16.03 1.77
N LEU A 152 -8.09 15.50 0.81
CA LEU A 152 -7.73 14.28 0.10
C LEU A 152 -6.60 14.52 -0.91
N ASN A 153 -6.56 15.69 -1.56
CA ASN A 153 -5.45 16.09 -2.44
C ASN A 153 -4.14 16.21 -1.67
N LEU A 154 -4.17 16.84 -0.49
CA LEU A 154 -3.01 16.96 0.38
C LEU A 154 -2.58 15.59 0.91
N LEU A 155 -3.52 14.72 1.28
CA LEU A 155 -3.20 13.37 1.73
C LEU A 155 -2.53 12.55 0.61
N LEU A 156 -3.08 12.57 -0.61
CA LEU A 156 -2.56 11.85 -1.77
C LEU A 156 -1.20 12.38 -2.23
N GLY A 157 -1.02 13.70 -2.24
CA GLY A 157 0.22 14.35 -2.66
C GLY A 157 1.25 14.43 -1.54
N ILE A 158 1.04 15.37 -0.62
CA ILE A 158 1.96 15.72 0.47
C ILE A 158 2.01 14.62 1.54
N GLY A 159 0.88 14.03 1.92
CA GLY A 159 0.82 12.96 2.91
C GLY A 159 1.66 11.75 2.49
N ILE A 160 1.45 11.24 1.27
CA ILE A 160 2.26 10.15 0.71
C ILE A 160 3.75 10.53 0.60
N LEU A 161 4.08 11.77 0.18
CA LEU A 161 5.46 12.25 0.12
C LEU A 161 6.13 12.27 1.49
N LEU A 162 5.46 12.83 2.50
CA LEU A 162 5.96 12.94 3.87
C LEU A 162 6.16 11.55 4.47
N MET A 163 5.20 10.63 4.28
CA MET A 163 5.32 9.26 4.76
C MET A 163 6.48 8.52 4.09
N TYR A 164 6.61 8.59 2.76
CA TYR A 164 7.76 8.03 2.07
C TYR A 164 9.09 8.63 2.60
N PHE A 165 9.16 9.95 2.74
CA PHE A 165 10.35 10.63 3.22
C PHE A 165 10.74 10.21 4.64
N LEU A 166 9.79 10.18 5.58
CA LEU A 166 10.04 9.79 6.97
C LEU A 166 10.51 8.33 7.06
N PHE A 167 9.85 7.42 6.35
CA PHE A 167 10.24 6.00 6.34
C PHE A 167 11.63 5.79 5.74
N TYR A 168 11.95 6.51 4.67
CA TYR A 168 13.28 6.45 4.05
C TYR A 168 14.36 7.07 4.95
N LEU A 169 14.06 8.20 5.59
CA LEU A 169 14.99 8.92 6.47
C LEU A 169 15.39 8.07 7.67
N TYR A 170 14.41 7.46 8.34
CA TYR A 170 14.61 6.72 9.59
C TYR A 170 14.87 5.23 9.40
N ARG A 171 14.93 4.74 8.16
CA ARG A 171 15.37 3.36 7.91
C ARG A 171 16.73 3.05 8.56
N GLY A 172 16.73 2.04 9.43
CA GLY A 172 17.92 1.49 10.07
C GLY A 172 18.70 0.60 9.11
N LYS A 173 20.01 0.85 8.94
CA LYS A 173 20.90 -0.09 8.23
C LYS A 173 21.28 -1.22 9.18
N ASN A 174 20.34 -2.13 9.45
CA ASN A 174 20.66 -3.37 10.13
C ASN A 174 20.74 -4.49 9.09
N GLU A 175 21.97 -4.93 8.79
CA GLU A 175 22.23 -5.99 7.80
C GLU A 175 21.64 -7.35 8.21
N GLU A 176 21.34 -7.55 9.49
CA GLU A 176 20.70 -8.78 10.00
C GLU A 176 19.20 -8.85 9.67
N GLN A 177 18.57 -7.73 9.28
CA GLN A 177 17.11 -7.64 9.13
C GLN A 177 16.69 -7.69 7.65
N ASP A 178 16.02 -8.78 7.27
CA ASP A 178 15.45 -8.96 5.94
C ASP A 178 14.13 -8.19 5.78
N THR A 179 14.23 -6.94 5.32
CA THR A 179 13.07 -6.05 5.11
C THR A 179 12.09 -6.60 4.08
N SER A 180 12.57 -7.20 3.00
CA SER A 180 11.71 -7.80 1.98
C SER A 180 10.85 -8.90 2.59
N ARG A 181 11.43 -9.76 3.44
CA ARG A 181 10.71 -10.79 4.17
C ARG A 181 9.70 -10.20 5.16
N TYR A 182 10.10 -9.19 5.94
CA TYR A 182 9.20 -8.55 6.91
C TYR A 182 7.99 -7.91 6.22
N PHE A 183 8.24 -7.13 5.16
CA PHE A 183 7.21 -6.46 4.39
C PHE A 183 6.25 -7.46 3.71
N SER A 184 6.78 -8.51 3.09
CA SER A 184 5.94 -9.56 2.51
C SER A 184 5.09 -10.29 3.54
N LYS A 185 5.55 -10.46 4.78
CA LYS A 185 4.73 -11.02 5.87
C LYS A 185 3.60 -10.08 6.27
N MET A 186 3.87 -8.77 6.34
CA MET A 186 2.83 -7.75 6.55
C MET A 186 1.77 -7.79 5.46
N LEU A 187 2.20 -7.87 4.19
CA LEU A 187 1.27 -8.02 3.06
C LEU A 187 0.48 -9.33 3.13
N SER A 188 1.12 -10.44 3.53
CA SER A 188 0.43 -11.72 3.70
C SER A 188 -0.65 -11.65 4.78
N TRP A 189 -0.37 -11.00 5.91
CA TRP A 189 -1.37 -10.75 6.95
C TRP A 189 -2.49 -9.83 6.46
N GLY A 190 -2.17 -8.72 5.80
CA GLY A 190 -3.15 -7.83 5.20
C GLY A 190 -4.06 -8.54 4.19
N GLY A 191 -3.46 -9.36 3.32
CA GLY A 191 -4.20 -10.17 2.34
C GLY A 191 -5.12 -11.21 2.99
N ILE A 192 -4.68 -11.86 4.08
CA ILE A 192 -5.55 -12.78 4.85
C ILE A 192 -6.72 -12.04 5.48
N ILE A 193 -6.49 -10.86 6.08
CA ILE A 193 -7.56 -10.03 6.66
C ILE A 193 -8.60 -9.72 5.59
N VAL A 194 -8.18 -9.14 4.47
CA VAL A 194 -9.08 -8.77 3.37
C VAL A 194 -9.81 -9.99 2.82
N ALA A 195 -9.12 -11.11 2.62
CA ALA A 195 -9.75 -12.35 2.15
C ALA A 195 -10.83 -12.87 3.13
N PHE A 196 -10.55 -12.84 4.43
CA PHE A 196 -11.52 -13.24 5.45
C PHE A 196 -12.68 -12.25 5.57
N GLN A 197 -12.46 -10.95 5.34
CA GLN A 197 -13.52 -9.95 5.30
C GLN A 197 -14.48 -10.21 4.13
N VAL A 198 -13.95 -10.44 2.93
CA VAL A 198 -14.75 -10.82 1.74
C VAL A 198 -15.56 -12.08 2.00
N ILE A 199 -14.92 -13.14 2.53
CA ILE A 199 -15.60 -14.40 2.85
C ILE A 199 -16.68 -14.18 3.92
N THR A 200 -16.38 -13.42 4.97
CA THR A 200 -17.33 -13.12 6.05
C THR A 200 -18.54 -12.35 5.54
N TYR A 201 -18.33 -11.34 4.68
CA TYR A 201 -19.39 -10.58 4.06
C TYR A 201 -20.36 -11.50 3.31
N ILE A 202 -19.82 -12.38 2.46
CA ILE A 202 -20.62 -13.36 1.70
C ILE A 202 -21.39 -14.27 2.65
N LEU A 203 -20.74 -14.82 3.68
CA LEU A 203 -21.39 -15.71 4.63
C LEU A 203 -22.49 -15.03 5.44
N ARG A 204 -22.32 -13.74 5.79
CA ARG A 204 -23.31 -12.95 6.54
C ARG A 204 -24.50 -12.51 5.70
N SER A 205 -24.31 -12.33 4.39
CA SER A 205 -25.38 -11.90 3.49
C SER A 205 -26.58 -12.87 3.48
N GLY A 206 -26.33 -14.17 3.64
CA GLY A 206 -27.34 -15.22 3.47
C GLY A 206 -27.89 -15.33 2.04
N GLN A 207 -27.31 -14.59 1.08
CA GLN A 207 -27.82 -14.49 -0.28
C GLN A 207 -27.19 -15.53 -1.22
N SER A 208 -27.83 -15.75 -2.36
CA SER A 208 -27.27 -16.57 -3.43
C SER A 208 -26.08 -15.86 -4.09
N ILE A 209 -25.14 -16.64 -4.66
CA ILE A 209 -23.98 -16.11 -5.41
C ILE A 209 -24.42 -15.18 -6.55
N THR A 210 -25.52 -15.51 -7.22
CA THR A 210 -26.05 -14.69 -8.32
C THR A 210 -26.53 -13.33 -7.83
N SER A 211 -27.21 -13.29 -6.68
CA SER A 211 -27.66 -12.03 -6.07
C SER A 211 -26.48 -11.17 -5.63
N LEU A 212 -25.50 -11.78 -4.96
CA LEU A 212 -24.29 -11.09 -4.49
C LEU A 212 -23.46 -10.50 -5.62
N SER A 213 -23.46 -11.13 -6.79
CA SER A 213 -22.76 -10.58 -7.95
C SER A 213 -23.36 -9.25 -8.42
N THR A 214 -24.63 -8.97 -8.16
CA THR A 214 -25.30 -7.74 -8.59
C THR A 214 -25.35 -6.67 -7.51
N GLU A 215 -24.97 -7.02 -6.29
CA GLU A 215 -24.94 -6.11 -5.15
C GLU A 215 -23.57 -5.45 -4.98
N PHE A 216 -23.60 -4.26 -4.39
CA PHE A 216 -22.40 -3.53 -4.04
C PHE A 216 -21.84 -4.04 -2.72
N MET A 217 -20.66 -4.66 -2.77
CA MET A 217 -19.94 -5.06 -1.56
C MET A 217 -19.37 -3.84 -0.85
N ASP A 218 -19.72 -3.68 0.41
CA ASP A 218 -19.14 -2.69 1.30
C ASP A 218 -18.52 -3.38 2.51
N LEU A 219 -17.20 -3.25 2.65
CA LEU A 219 -16.43 -3.75 3.78
C LEU A 219 -16.17 -2.65 4.83
N GLY A 220 -16.81 -1.50 4.72
CA GLY A 220 -16.62 -0.31 5.57
C GLY A 220 -15.44 0.53 5.14
N TRP A 221 -14.26 -0.07 5.00
CA TRP A 221 -13.04 0.62 4.56
C TRP A 221 -12.90 0.73 3.04
N GLY A 222 -13.63 -0.09 2.30
CA GLY A 222 -13.50 -0.20 0.85
C GLY A 222 -14.50 -1.18 0.26
N ILE A 223 -14.58 -1.16 -1.06
CA ILE A 223 -15.59 -1.90 -1.82
C ILE A 223 -14.94 -3.08 -2.54
N ASP A 224 -15.74 -3.86 -3.26
CA ASP A 224 -15.31 -4.98 -4.12
C ASP A 224 -13.99 -4.71 -4.89
N ASN A 225 -13.93 -3.59 -5.59
CA ASN A 225 -12.80 -3.20 -6.42
C ASN A 225 -11.56 -2.83 -5.59
N ASN A 226 -11.74 -2.22 -4.41
CA ASN A 226 -10.63 -1.94 -3.50
C ASN A 226 -10.05 -3.23 -2.92
N ALA A 227 -10.91 -4.17 -2.51
CA ALA A 227 -10.49 -5.47 -2.01
C ALA A 227 -9.71 -6.25 -3.08
N ALA A 228 -10.22 -6.30 -4.31
CA ALA A 228 -9.54 -6.93 -5.43
C ALA A 228 -8.17 -6.28 -5.71
N THR A 229 -8.12 -4.95 -5.77
CA THR A 229 -6.88 -4.17 -5.98
C THR A 229 -5.80 -4.54 -4.95
N LEU A 230 -6.17 -4.66 -3.69
CA LEU A 230 -5.21 -4.98 -2.63
C LEU A 230 -4.76 -6.43 -2.68
N LEU A 231 -5.67 -7.37 -2.91
CA LEU A 231 -5.33 -8.78 -3.05
C LEU A 231 -4.41 -9.05 -4.26
N LEU A 232 -4.57 -8.30 -5.35
CA LEU A 232 -3.65 -8.33 -6.50
C LEU A 232 -2.21 -7.95 -6.11
N LEU A 233 -2.05 -7.05 -5.14
CA LEU A 233 -0.75 -6.66 -4.62
C LEU A 233 -0.22 -7.63 -3.55
N THR A 234 -1.07 -8.16 -2.67
CA THR A 234 -0.63 -9.01 -1.55
C THR A 234 -0.36 -10.46 -1.95
N ALA A 235 -1.14 -11.04 -2.86
CA ALA A 235 -1.06 -12.48 -3.16
C ALA A 235 0.28 -12.90 -3.79
N PRO A 236 0.85 -12.17 -4.77
CA PRO A 236 2.19 -12.49 -5.30
C PRO A 236 3.28 -12.38 -4.23
N LEU A 237 3.22 -11.35 -3.38
CA LEU A 237 4.23 -11.13 -2.34
C LEU A 237 4.10 -12.16 -1.19
N THR A 238 2.92 -12.75 -1.02
CA THR A 238 2.71 -13.93 -0.18
C THR A 238 3.40 -15.16 -0.77
N LEU A 239 3.28 -15.40 -2.09
CA LEU A 239 3.98 -16.49 -2.77
C LEU A 239 5.50 -16.33 -2.76
N PHE A 240 6.02 -15.09 -2.76
CA PHE A 240 7.45 -14.85 -2.56
C PHE A 240 7.96 -15.53 -1.28
N LEU A 241 7.21 -15.49 -0.17
CA LEU A 241 7.63 -16.13 1.08
C LEU A 241 7.78 -17.65 0.94
N ALA A 242 6.97 -18.29 0.08
CA ALA A 242 7.08 -19.72 -0.22
C ALA A 242 8.30 -20.09 -1.10
N THR A 243 8.96 -19.10 -1.72
CA THR A 243 10.18 -19.39 -2.53
C THR A 243 11.44 -19.50 -1.70
N ARG A 244 11.44 -18.96 -0.48
CA ARG A 244 12.66 -18.77 0.30
C ARG A 244 13.14 -20.06 0.99
N LYS A 245 14.46 -20.19 1.12
CA LYS A 245 15.12 -21.32 1.80
C LYS A 245 14.86 -21.36 3.31
N ASP A 246 14.79 -20.20 3.94
CA ASP A 246 14.58 -20.02 5.39
C ASP A 246 13.10 -20.11 5.81
N THR A 247 12.21 -20.42 4.87
CA THR A 247 10.79 -20.62 5.14
C THR A 247 10.52 -22.05 5.61
N LEU A 248 10.18 -22.17 6.90
CA LEU A 248 9.90 -23.47 7.56
C LEU A 248 8.69 -24.20 6.95
N ARG A 249 7.65 -23.48 6.54
CA ARG A 249 6.40 -24.06 6.01
C ARG A 249 5.93 -23.30 4.75
N PRO A 250 6.53 -23.56 3.57
CA PRO A 250 6.13 -22.92 2.32
C PRO A 250 4.66 -23.19 1.96
N SER A 251 4.15 -24.37 2.32
CA SER A 251 2.76 -24.77 2.09
C SER A 251 1.74 -23.81 2.70
N LEU A 252 2.02 -23.23 3.88
CA LEU A 252 1.13 -22.25 4.51
C LEU A 252 1.03 -20.95 3.71
N TYR A 253 2.13 -20.52 3.09
CA TYR A 253 2.13 -19.34 2.23
C TYR A 253 1.50 -19.61 0.86
N VAL A 254 1.67 -20.81 0.31
CA VAL A 254 0.92 -21.25 -0.88
C VAL A 254 -0.58 -21.25 -0.59
N LEU A 255 -1.00 -21.87 0.51
CA LEU A 255 -2.40 -21.88 0.95
C LEU A 255 -2.94 -20.46 1.18
N SER A 256 -2.19 -19.61 1.89
CA SER A 256 -2.57 -18.22 2.14
C SER A 256 -2.76 -17.43 0.84
N ALA A 257 -1.84 -17.56 -0.11
CA ALA A 257 -1.96 -16.90 -1.41
C ALA A 257 -3.15 -17.46 -2.22
N SER A 258 -3.39 -18.77 -2.17
CA SER A 258 -4.55 -19.38 -2.83
C SER A 258 -5.88 -18.88 -2.26
N VAL A 259 -5.98 -18.70 -0.94
CA VAL A 259 -7.13 -18.07 -0.28
C VAL A 259 -7.31 -16.63 -0.76
N GLN A 260 -6.22 -15.86 -0.89
CA GLN A 260 -6.27 -14.50 -1.43
C GLN A 260 -6.73 -14.44 -2.89
N TYR A 261 -6.20 -15.31 -3.76
CA TYR A 261 -6.64 -15.39 -5.16
C TYR A 261 -8.10 -15.85 -5.27
N LEU A 262 -8.55 -16.77 -4.42
CA LEU A 262 -9.94 -17.17 -4.36
C LEU A 262 -10.83 -16.01 -3.89
N ALA A 263 -10.38 -15.22 -2.91
CA ALA A 263 -11.10 -14.04 -2.46
C ALA A 263 -11.23 -12.99 -3.59
N ILE A 264 -10.25 -12.84 -4.48
CA ILE A 264 -10.40 -11.99 -5.69
C ILE A 264 -11.61 -12.45 -6.53
N VAL A 265 -11.81 -13.76 -6.73
CA VAL A 265 -12.99 -14.29 -7.43
C VAL A 265 -14.27 -13.91 -6.72
N PHE A 266 -14.27 -13.98 -5.40
CA PHE A 266 -15.41 -13.64 -4.55
C PHE A 266 -15.66 -12.14 -4.37
N THR A 267 -14.77 -11.27 -4.85
CA THR A 267 -15.10 -9.84 -4.97
C THR A 267 -16.09 -9.58 -6.10
N PHE A 268 -16.26 -10.50 -7.05
CA PHE A 268 -17.03 -10.30 -8.29
C PHE A 268 -16.53 -9.15 -9.18
N SER A 269 -15.36 -8.57 -8.88
CA SER A 269 -14.74 -7.55 -9.72
C SER A 269 -14.15 -8.16 -10.99
N ARG A 270 -14.84 -8.02 -12.13
CA ARG A 270 -14.40 -8.63 -13.42
C ARG A 270 -12.96 -8.29 -13.80
N GLY A 271 -12.58 -7.03 -13.64
CA GLY A 271 -11.22 -6.58 -13.89
C GLY A 271 -10.22 -7.17 -12.89
N GLY A 272 -10.59 -7.20 -11.60
CA GLY A 272 -9.81 -7.83 -10.55
C GLY A 272 -9.56 -9.31 -10.81
N ILE A 273 -10.60 -10.05 -11.22
CA ILE A 273 -10.54 -11.47 -11.57
C ILE A 273 -9.64 -11.70 -12.78
N PHE A 274 -9.80 -10.90 -13.84
CA PHE A 274 -8.99 -11.04 -15.05
C PHE A 274 -7.50 -10.82 -14.78
N PHE A 275 -7.13 -9.71 -14.14
CA PHE A 275 -5.73 -9.46 -13.79
C PHE A 275 -5.23 -10.40 -12.67
N GLY A 276 -6.14 -10.87 -11.81
CA GLY A 276 -5.87 -11.85 -10.76
C GLY A 276 -5.46 -13.20 -11.35
N PHE A 277 -6.15 -13.64 -12.40
CA PHE A 277 -5.79 -14.86 -13.13
C PHE A 277 -4.41 -14.74 -13.79
N ILE A 278 -4.14 -13.63 -14.49
CA ILE A 278 -2.82 -13.39 -15.10
C ILE A 278 -1.73 -13.39 -14.02
N SER A 279 -1.94 -12.64 -12.93
CA SER A 279 -1.02 -12.58 -11.79
C SER A 279 -0.79 -13.97 -11.18
N PHE A 280 -1.85 -14.75 -10.98
CA PHE A 280 -1.77 -16.11 -10.43
C PHE A 280 -0.92 -17.03 -11.32
N VAL A 281 -1.16 -17.04 -12.63
CA VAL A 281 -0.40 -17.88 -13.58
C VAL A 281 1.07 -17.49 -13.56
N VAL A 282 1.38 -16.21 -13.71
CA VAL A 282 2.77 -15.72 -13.75
C VAL A 282 3.47 -15.98 -12.41
N ALA A 283 2.83 -15.65 -11.29
CA ALA A 283 3.38 -15.89 -9.95
C ALA A 283 3.61 -17.37 -9.67
N SER A 284 2.70 -18.26 -10.11
CA SER A 284 2.85 -19.71 -9.94
C SER A 284 4.02 -20.27 -10.75
N VAL A 285 4.22 -19.78 -11.98
CA VAL A 285 5.40 -20.15 -12.79
C VAL A 285 6.70 -19.74 -12.09
N PHE A 286 6.78 -18.52 -11.57
CA PHE A 286 7.97 -18.05 -10.86
C PHE A 286 8.15 -18.74 -9.50
N LEU A 287 7.07 -19.06 -8.79
CA LEU A 287 7.10 -19.86 -7.57
C LEU A 287 7.76 -21.21 -7.83
N LEU A 288 7.36 -21.94 -8.87
CA LEU A 288 7.96 -23.23 -9.22
C LEU A 288 9.41 -23.12 -9.70
N LYS A 289 9.74 -22.06 -10.44
CA LYS A 289 11.10 -21.81 -10.92
C LYS A 289 12.06 -21.45 -9.78
N LYS A 290 11.61 -20.64 -8.82
CA LYS A 290 12.46 -20.01 -7.79
C LYS A 290 12.38 -20.64 -6.40
N SER A 291 11.39 -21.51 -6.13
CA SER A 291 11.31 -22.18 -4.82
C SER A 291 12.43 -23.20 -4.66
N GLU A 292 13.08 -23.15 -3.50
CA GLU A 292 14.06 -24.16 -3.06
C GLU A 292 13.37 -25.47 -2.63
N ARG A 293 12.11 -25.40 -2.16
CA ARG A 293 11.33 -26.54 -1.64
C ARG A 293 10.24 -26.97 -2.63
N LYS A 294 10.63 -27.15 -3.90
CA LYS A 294 9.70 -27.41 -5.03
C LYS A 294 8.74 -28.56 -4.78
N LYS A 295 9.20 -29.66 -4.16
CA LYS A 295 8.34 -30.83 -3.88
C LYS A 295 7.15 -30.46 -2.99
N GLU A 296 7.37 -29.71 -1.92
CA GLU A 296 6.28 -29.30 -1.00
C GLU A 296 5.31 -28.33 -1.66
N VAL A 297 5.85 -27.39 -2.44
CA VAL A 297 5.04 -26.46 -3.23
C VAL A 297 4.18 -27.21 -4.24
N LEU A 298 4.76 -28.17 -4.97
CA LEU A 298 4.04 -29.00 -5.94
C LEU A 298 2.98 -29.86 -5.27
N VAL A 299 3.30 -30.54 -4.17
CA VAL A 299 2.32 -31.35 -3.42
C VAL A 299 1.16 -30.48 -2.94
N THR A 300 1.46 -29.32 -2.35
CA THR A 300 0.43 -28.38 -1.88
C THR A 300 -0.42 -27.87 -3.04
N GLY A 301 0.21 -27.47 -4.15
CA GLY A 301 -0.48 -27.02 -5.35
C GLY A 301 -1.37 -28.11 -5.96
N SER A 302 -0.89 -29.35 -6.06
CA SER A 302 -1.66 -30.48 -6.55
C SER A 302 -2.86 -30.82 -5.66
N ILE A 303 -2.69 -30.75 -4.33
CA ILE A 303 -3.80 -30.94 -3.38
C ILE A 303 -4.85 -29.84 -3.56
N LEU A 304 -4.43 -28.58 -3.69
CA LEU A 304 -5.36 -27.47 -3.91
C LEU A 304 -6.08 -27.57 -5.26
N LEU A 305 -5.40 -28.00 -6.32
CA LEU A 305 -6.01 -28.27 -7.62
C LEU A 305 -7.00 -29.44 -7.56
N LEU A 306 -6.69 -30.49 -6.81
CA LEU A 306 -7.59 -31.61 -6.57
C LEU A 306 -8.84 -31.14 -5.84
N ILE A 307 -8.68 -30.40 -4.73
CA ILE A 307 -9.81 -29.84 -3.96
C ILE A 307 -10.65 -28.93 -4.86
N GLY A 308 -10.02 -28.03 -5.63
CA GLY A 308 -10.71 -27.17 -6.59
C GLY A 308 -11.50 -27.98 -7.62
N SER A 309 -10.89 -29.02 -8.19
CA SER A 309 -11.55 -29.92 -9.15
C SER A 309 -12.73 -30.67 -8.54
N LEU A 310 -12.61 -31.14 -7.30
CA LEU A 310 -13.72 -31.78 -6.59
C LEU A 310 -14.86 -30.80 -6.32
N ILE A 311 -14.56 -29.57 -5.91
CA ILE A 311 -15.57 -28.51 -5.77
C ILE A 311 -16.23 -28.25 -7.13
N LEU A 312 -15.47 -28.20 -8.22
CA LEU A 312 -15.99 -28.05 -9.58
C LEU A 312 -16.99 -29.15 -9.95
N ILE A 313 -16.71 -30.39 -9.58
CA ILE A 313 -17.58 -31.55 -9.85
C ILE A 313 -18.84 -31.52 -8.96
N PHE A 314 -18.68 -31.37 -7.65
CA PHE A 314 -19.78 -31.50 -6.68
C PHE A 314 -20.64 -30.24 -6.54
N LYS A 315 -20.15 -29.07 -6.94
CA LYS A 315 -20.86 -27.77 -6.91
C LYS A 315 -21.00 -27.16 -8.30
N SER A 316 -21.02 -28.01 -9.33
CA SER A 316 -21.07 -27.60 -10.75
C SER A 316 -22.22 -26.64 -11.06
N SER A 317 -23.39 -26.80 -10.45
CA SER A 317 -24.51 -25.86 -10.59
C SER A 317 -24.20 -24.48 -10.01
N SER A 318 -23.74 -24.41 -8.77
CA SER A 318 -23.35 -23.14 -8.11
C SER A 318 -22.21 -22.42 -8.85
N ILE A 319 -21.29 -23.18 -9.45
CA ILE A 319 -20.21 -22.63 -10.26
C ILE A 319 -20.71 -22.17 -11.63
N ALA A 320 -21.64 -22.91 -12.24
CA ALA A 320 -22.29 -22.43 -13.46
C ALA A 320 -23.01 -21.10 -13.18
N ASP A 321 -23.63 -20.95 -12.02
CA ASP A 321 -24.26 -19.69 -11.59
C ASP A 321 -23.23 -18.58 -11.34
N LEU A 322 -22.08 -18.90 -10.73
CA LEU A 322 -20.95 -17.97 -10.59
C LEU A 322 -20.39 -17.52 -11.95
N ILE A 323 -20.24 -18.44 -12.91
CA ILE A 323 -19.77 -18.11 -14.26
C ILE A 323 -20.82 -17.27 -14.99
N ARG A 324 -22.10 -17.64 -14.86
CA ARG A 324 -23.22 -16.89 -15.42
C ARG A 324 -23.27 -15.49 -14.85
N SER A 325 -23.01 -15.30 -13.57
CA SER A 325 -23.05 -13.99 -12.95
C SER A 325 -22.05 -13.01 -13.56
N PHE A 326 -20.89 -13.51 -14.00
CA PHE A 326 -19.94 -12.72 -14.79
C PHE A 326 -20.44 -12.33 -16.19
N SER A 327 -21.30 -13.17 -16.79
CA SER A 327 -21.89 -12.91 -18.12
C SER A 327 -23.17 -12.07 -18.08
N PHE A 328 -23.99 -12.18 -17.03
CA PHE A 328 -25.28 -11.47 -16.87
C PHE A 328 -25.13 -10.01 -16.46
N GLN A 329 -23.99 -9.60 -15.90
CA GLN A 329 -23.64 -8.18 -15.74
C GLN A 329 -23.45 -7.43 -17.07
N GLY A 330 -23.66 -8.07 -18.22
CA GLY A 330 -23.59 -7.49 -19.55
C GLY A 330 -22.16 -7.36 -20.07
N SER A 331 -21.94 -7.72 -21.33
CA SER A 331 -20.74 -7.36 -22.10
C SER A 331 -20.65 -5.85 -22.41
N GLY A 332 -21.60 -5.07 -21.89
CA GLY A 332 -21.71 -3.63 -22.09
C GLY A 332 -20.75 -2.84 -21.21
N ASP A 333 -20.36 -1.67 -21.73
CA ASP A 333 -19.67 -0.63 -21.00
C ASP A 333 -20.43 -0.29 -19.69
N ASN A 334 -19.75 -0.37 -18.54
CA ASN A 334 -20.30 0.01 -17.23
C ASN A 334 -20.50 1.55 -17.09
N GLY A 335 -20.79 2.25 -18.18
CA GLY A 335 -20.76 3.71 -18.29
C GLY A 335 -19.36 4.33 -18.32
N ARG A 336 -18.30 3.52 -18.39
CA ARG A 336 -16.90 3.98 -18.36
C ARG A 336 -16.50 4.70 -19.64
N LEU A 337 -17.01 4.30 -20.82
CA LEU A 337 -16.68 5.01 -22.07
C LEU A 337 -17.23 6.44 -22.04
N ALA A 338 -18.39 6.67 -21.42
CA ALA A 338 -18.90 8.03 -21.21
C ALA A 338 -17.95 8.84 -20.32
N LEU A 339 -17.50 8.27 -19.20
CA LEU A 339 -16.51 8.88 -18.31
C LEU A 339 -15.16 9.13 -19.01
N TYR A 340 -14.69 8.22 -19.85
CA TYR A 340 -13.43 8.37 -20.58
C TYR A 340 -13.52 9.47 -21.63
N LYS A 341 -14.65 9.56 -22.34
CA LYS A 341 -14.91 10.68 -23.27
C LYS A 341 -14.97 12.01 -22.53
N GLU A 342 -15.63 12.04 -21.37
CA GLU A 342 -15.72 13.22 -20.51
C GLU A 342 -14.34 13.65 -19.99
N ALA A 343 -13.53 12.71 -19.49
CA ALA A 343 -12.16 12.96 -19.05
C ALA A 343 -11.30 13.53 -20.18
N TRP A 344 -11.42 12.96 -21.38
CA TRP A 344 -10.71 13.43 -22.56
C TRP A 344 -11.12 14.85 -22.96
N GLN A 345 -12.42 15.15 -22.96
CA GLN A 345 -12.93 16.49 -23.23
C GLN A 345 -12.49 17.49 -22.16
N SER A 346 -12.47 17.08 -20.89
CA SER A 346 -11.97 17.89 -19.77
C SER A 346 -10.51 18.25 -19.95
N PHE A 347 -9.68 17.29 -20.38
CA PHE A 347 -8.27 17.52 -20.71
C PHE A 347 -8.11 18.47 -21.89
N LEU A 348 -8.83 18.26 -23.00
CA LEU A 348 -8.74 19.13 -24.18
C LEU A 348 -9.16 20.58 -23.89
N SER A 349 -10.15 20.75 -23.00
CA SER A 349 -10.65 22.08 -22.61
C SER A 349 -9.71 22.79 -21.64
N HIS A 350 -8.97 22.03 -20.81
CA HIS A 350 -8.11 22.54 -19.75
C HIS A 350 -6.72 21.86 -19.76
N PRO A 351 -5.93 22.01 -20.83
CA PRO A 351 -4.79 21.14 -21.11
C PRO A 351 -3.60 21.28 -20.15
N LEU A 352 -3.41 22.44 -19.52
CA LEU A 352 -2.21 22.67 -18.69
C LEU A 352 -2.32 22.02 -17.31
N PHE A 353 -3.38 22.37 -16.57
CA PHE A 353 -3.59 21.99 -15.17
C PHE A 353 -4.87 21.16 -14.93
N GLY A 354 -5.63 20.84 -15.97
CA GLY A 354 -6.85 20.06 -15.86
C GLY A 354 -7.99 20.79 -15.16
N VAL A 355 -9.05 20.03 -14.84
CA VAL A 355 -10.25 20.50 -14.13
C VAL A 355 -10.13 20.38 -12.60
N GLY A 356 -9.06 19.80 -12.09
CA GLY A 356 -8.86 19.55 -10.65
C GLY A 356 -9.61 18.32 -10.14
N LEU A 357 -9.24 17.86 -8.94
CA LEU A 357 -9.91 16.72 -8.29
C LEU A 357 -11.29 17.09 -7.72
N GLY A 358 -11.57 18.37 -7.47
CA GLY A 358 -12.90 18.81 -7.05
C GLY A 358 -13.94 18.91 -8.15
N TYR A 359 -13.56 18.58 -9.39
CA TYR A 359 -14.48 18.57 -10.53
C TYR A 359 -15.73 17.74 -10.24
N GLN A 360 -16.88 18.24 -10.70
CA GLN A 360 -18.19 17.60 -10.61
C GLN A 360 -18.71 17.40 -12.04
N GLY A 361 -18.91 16.15 -12.44
CA GLY A 361 -19.37 15.81 -13.78
C GLY A 361 -20.80 15.27 -13.80
N PRO A 362 -21.43 15.17 -14.99
CA PRO A 362 -22.82 14.72 -15.12
C PRO A 362 -22.99 13.19 -15.16
N ASN A 363 -21.92 12.42 -15.34
CA ASN A 363 -22.01 10.97 -15.58
C ASN A 363 -21.77 10.11 -14.33
N TYR A 364 -21.51 10.73 -13.17
CA TYR A 364 -21.27 10.02 -11.92
C TYR A 364 -21.67 10.87 -10.71
N GLU A 365 -22.45 10.29 -9.81
CA GLU A 365 -22.80 10.94 -8.55
C GLU A 365 -21.79 10.56 -7.46
N ILE A 366 -21.28 11.57 -6.76
CA ILE A 366 -20.41 11.37 -5.61
C ILE A 366 -21.25 10.94 -4.41
N ARG A 367 -21.16 9.67 -4.01
CA ARG A 367 -22.00 9.09 -2.95
C ARG A 367 -21.45 9.21 -1.51
N SER A 368 -20.31 9.87 -1.30
CA SER A 368 -19.71 10.07 0.04
C SER A 368 -18.60 11.15 0.03
N ILE A 369 -17.85 11.31 1.13
CA ILE A 369 -16.65 12.17 1.21
C ILE A 369 -15.56 11.61 0.27
N SER A 370 -15.69 11.90 -1.00
CA SER A 370 -14.81 11.47 -2.09
C SER A 370 -14.80 12.53 -3.19
N PHE A 371 -13.94 12.35 -4.20
CA PHE A 371 -14.00 13.12 -5.45
C PHE A 371 -14.57 12.29 -6.60
N TYR A 372 -14.85 12.97 -7.71
CA TYR A 372 -15.37 12.40 -8.94
C TYR A 372 -14.34 11.47 -9.59
N PHE A 373 -14.73 10.21 -9.81
CA PHE A 373 -13.87 9.20 -10.41
C PHE A 373 -14.20 8.97 -11.87
N PHE A 374 -13.19 9.09 -12.74
CA PHE A 374 -13.27 8.66 -14.13
C PHE A 374 -13.05 7.16 -14.31
N HIS A 375 -12.85 6.38 -13.23
CA HIS A 375 -12.62 4.93 -13.25
C HIS A 375 -11.49 4.49 -14.20
N SER A 376 -10.43 5.29 -14.27
CA SER A 376 -9.15 4.96 -14.88
C SER A 376 -8.10 5.91 -14.37
N THR A 377 -7.00 5.41 -13.83
CA THR A 377 -5.89 6.23 -13.35
C THR A 377 -5.34 7.13 -14.45
N PHE A 378 -5.24 6.63 -15.68
CA PHE A 378 -4.77 7.43 -16.82
C PHE A 378 -5.70 8.62 -17.09
N PHE A 379 -7.01 8.36 -17.23
CA PHE A 379 -7.99 9.42 -17.49
C PHE A 379 -8.11 10.39 -16.32
N GLN A 380 -8.03 9.90 -15.08
CA GLN A 380 -8.03 10.72 -13.88
C GLN A 380 -6.83 11.69 -13.85
N ILE A 381 -5.63 11.22 -14.22
CA ILE A 381 -4.43 12.07 -14.29
C ILE A 381 -4.65 13.19 -15.31
N ILE A 382 -4.93 12.85 -16.57
CA ILE A 382 -4.98 13.86 -17.63
C ILE A 382 -6.13 14.84 -17.42
N ALA A 383 -7.30 14.39 -16.97
CA ALA A 383 -8.44 15.26 -16.74
C ALA A 383 -8.21 16.20 -15.55
N CYS A 384 -7.77 15.68 -14.39
CA CYS A 384 -7.70 16.47 -13.17
C CYS A 384 -6.42 17.31 -13.03
N THR A 385 -5.32 16.92 -13.69
CA THR A 385 -4.00 17.53 -13.49
C THR A 385 -3.34 18.02 -14.78
N GLY A 386 -3.97 17.79 -15.95
CA GLY A 386 -3.51 18.25 -17.25
C GLY A 386 -2.15 17.67 -17.66
N LEU A 387 -1.49 18.36 -18.59
CA LEU A 387 -0.19 18.00 -19.13
C LEU A 387 0.90 18.03 -18.04
N PHE A 388 0.81 18.96 -17.10
CA PHE A 388 1.77 19.05 -15.99
C PHE A 388 1.75 17.77 -15.15
N GLY A 389 0.55 17.32 -14.74
CA GLY A 389 0.44 16.08 -13.99
C GLY A 389 0.75 14.85 -14.83
N PHE A 390 0.38 14.81 -16.11
CA PHE A 390 0.80 13.72 -17.00
C PHE A 390 2.33 13.55 -17.03
N ILE A 391 3.08 14.64 -17.13
CA ILE A 391 4.56 14.61 -17.10
C ILE A 391 5.06 14.15 -15.72
N ALA A 392 4.50 14.69 -14.64
CA ALA A 392 4.89 14.33 -13.27
C ALA A 392 4.66 12.84 -12.97
N TYR A 393 3.48 12.31 -13.29
CA TYR A 393 3.15 10.89 -13.13
C TYR A 393 3.97 10.01 -14.08
N SER A 394 4.20 10.43 -15.32
CA SER A 394 5.09 9.70 -16.25
C SER A 394 6.50 9.56 -15.66
N TYR A 395 7.03 10.62 -15.06
CA TYR A 395 8.32 10.56 -14.37
C TYR A 395 8.29 9.66 -13.13
N LEU A 396 7.22 9.69 -12.33
CA LEU A 396 6.98 8.76 -11.22
C LEU A 396 7.04 7.31 -11.67
N TYR A 397 6.26 6.95 -12.69
CA TYR A 397 6.22 5.59 -13.24
C TYR A 397 7.57 5.18 -13.83
N PHE A 398 8.21 6.05 -14.61
CA PHE A 398 9.54 5.80 -15.16
C PHE A 398 10.54 5.46 -14.05
N ARG A 399 10.63 6.28 -12.99
CA ARG A 399 11.57 6.07 -11.88
C ARG A 399 11.25 4.82 -11.07
N ARG A 400 9.96 4.55 -10.81
CA ARG A 400 9.50 3.34 -10.13
C ARG A 400 9.95 2.09 -10.88
N TYR A 401 9.62 1.98 -12.16
CA TYR A 401 9.96 0.79 -12.94
C TYR A 401 11.45 0.70 -13.24
N GLN A 402 12.16 1.81 -13.37
CA GLN A 402 13.63 1.80 -13.42
C GLN A 402 14.24 1.15 -12.17
N ILE A 403 13.68 1.42 -10.97
CA ILE A 403 14.11 0.77 -9.72
C ILE A 403 13.79 -0.73 -9.76
N VAL A 404 12.57 -1.10 -10.15
CA VAL A 404 12.14 -2.51 -10.24
C VAL A 404 13.04 -3.30 -11.18
N PHE A 405 13.24 -2.83 -12.41
CA PHE A 405 14.03 -3.54 -13.42
C PHE A 405 15.53 -3.61 -13.08
N LYS A 406 16.07 -2.64 -12.31
CA LYS A 406 17.44 -2.73 -11.78
C LYS A 406 17.62 -3.84 -10.73
N ASN A 407 16.53 -4.32 -10.13
CA ASN A 407 16.54 -5.37 -9.10
C ASN A 407 16.03 -6.74 -9.57
N ILE A 408 15.29 -6.81 -10.68
CA ILE A 408 14.61 -8.04 -11.12
C ILE A 408 15.56 -9.23 -11.34
N SER A 409 16.79 -8.97 -11.78
CA SER A 409 17.83 -9.99 -11.94
C SER A 409 18.60 -10.30 -10.66
N LYS A 410 18.47 -9.46 -9.64
CA LYS A 410 19.24 -9.53 -8.38
C LYS A 410 18.49 -10.22 -7.27
N THR A 411 17.18 -10.01 -7.17
CA THR A 411 16.37 -10.55 -6.06
C THR A 411 15.10 -11.21 -6.55
N VAL A 412 14.72 -12.33 -5.92
CA VAL A 412 13.43 -12.98 -6.17
C VAL A 412 12.28 -12.08 -5.73
N PHE A 413 12.48 -11.27 -4.68
CA PHE A 413 11.52 -10.28 -4.21
C PHE A 413 11.10 -9.30 -5.33
N ALA A 414 12.05 -8.79 -6.11
CA ALA A 414 11.76 -7.85 -7.19
C ALA A 414 10.88 -8.45 -8.29
N ILE A 415 10.99 -9.76 -8.56
CA ILE A 415 10.12 -10.46 -9.51
C ILE A 415 8.68 -10.46 -9.00
N PHE A 416 8.45 -10.90 -7.76
CA PHE A 416 7.09 -10.94 -7.19
C PHE A 416 6.53 -9.54 -6.95
N ALA A 417 7.36 -8.58 -6.57
CA ALA A 417 7.01 -7.17 -6.50
C ALA A 417 6.50 -6.64 -7.85
N LEU A 418 7.20 -6.96 -8.95
CA LEU A 418 6.75 -6.58 -10.30
C LEU A 418 5.41 -7.24 -10.65
N ILE A 419 5.20 -8.50 -10.29
CA ILE A 419 3.92 -9.19 -10.56
C ILE A 419 2.77 -8.52 -9.80
N GLY A 420 2.96 -8.22 -8.51
CA GLY A 420 1.97 -7.49 -7.70
C GLY A 420 1.72 -6.07 -8.20
N MET A 421 2.77 -5.33 -8.55
CA MET A 421 2.64 -3.99 -9.17
C MET A 421 1.91 -4.07 -10.52
N PHE A 422 2.20 -5.08 -11.34
CA PHE A 422 1.50 -5.27 -12.61
C PHE A 422 0.01 -5.51 -12.38
N GLY A 423 -0.37 -6.41 -11.47
CA GLY A 423 -1.77 -6.65 -11.12
C GLY A 423 -2.48 -5.37 -10.68
N PHE A 424 -1.86 -4.62 -9.75
CA PHE A 424 -2.37 -3.34 -9.25
C PHE A 424 -2.53 -2.29 -10.36
N GLU A 425 -1.48 -2.04 -11.15
CA GLU A 425 -1.46 -0.95 -12.13
C GLU A 425 -2.29 -1.27 -13.37
N ALA A 426 -2.25 -2.51 -13.85
CA ALA A 426 -3.06 -2.93 -14.98
C ALA A 426 -4.55 -2.87 -14.64
N TYR A 427 -4.93 -3.26 -13.43
CA TYR A 427 -6.29 -3.08 -12.96
C TYR A 427 -6.66 -1.61 -12.76
N SER A 428 -5.73 -0.79 -12.24
CA SER A 428 -5.88 0.67 -12.12
C SER A 428 -5.95 1.41 -13.46
N MET A 429 -5.82 0.76 -14.61
CA MET A 429 -6.15 1.36 -15.91
C MET A 429 -7.66 1.39 -16.18
N ILE A 430 -8.43 0.52 -15.50
CA ILE A 430 -9.89 0.45 -15.57
C ILE A 430 -10.55 0.71 -14.21
N ASP A 431 -9.77 1.24 -13.27
CA ASP A 431 -10.17 1.74 -11.96
C ASP A 431 -9.19 2.84 -11.49
N THR A 432 -9.23 3.28 -10.24
CA THR A 432 -8.46 4.44 -9.76
C THR A 432 -7.62 4.14 -8.51
N GLY A 433 -7.07 2.93 -8.41
CA GLY A 433 -6.27 2.50 -7.24
C GLY A 433 -5.14 3.47 -6.85
N THR A 434 -4.48 4.12 -7.81
CA THR A 434 -3.43 5.13 -7.58
C THR A 434 -3.92 6.40 -6.87
N PHE A 435 -5.21 6.70 -6.99
CA PHE A 435 -5.85 7.86 -6.35
C PHE A 435 -6.42 7.56 -4.96
N VAL A 436 -6.24 6.33 -4.47
CA VAL A 436 -6.54 5.93 -3.10
C VAL A 436 -5.27 6.05 -2.25
N PRO A 437 -5.15 7.05 -1.35
CA PRO A 437 -3.89 7.28 -0.63
C PRO A 437 -3.50 6.11 0.26
N PHE A 438 -4.45 5.64 1.07
CA PHE A 438 -4.28 4.51 1.99
C PHE A 438 -5.36 3.46 1.75
N PRO A 439 -5.01 2.16 1.74
CA PRO A 439 -3.65 1.64 1.81
C PRO A 439 -2.91 1.60 0.45
N SER A 440 -3.63 1.75 -0.68
CA SER A 440 -3.13 1.49 -2.04
C SER A 440 -1.84 2.22 -2.42
N MET A 441 -1.86 3.55 -2.53
CA MET A 441 -0.70 4.31 -2.99
C MET A 441 0.46 4.22 -1.99
N MET A 442 0.17 4.19 -0.68
CA MET A 442 1.19 4.00 0.35
C MET A 442 1.92 2.66 0.21
N LEU A 443 1.21 1.57 -0.06
CA LEU A 443 1.79 0.24 -0.27
C LEU A 443 2.73 0.20 -1.47
N ILE A 444 2.33 0.83 -2.59
CA ILE A 444 3.17 0.93 -3.78
C ILE A 444 4.43 1.75 -3.50
N MET A 445 4.32 2.83 -2.73
CA MET A 445 5.47 3.63 -2.30
C MET A 445 6.41 2.87 -1.37
N PHE A 446 5.89 2.13 -0.39
CA PHE A 446 6.72 1.26 0.47
C PHE A 446 7.40 0.14 -0.32
N LEU A 447 6.68 -0.52 -1.22
CA LEU A 447 7.25 -1.57 -2.06
C LEU A 447 8.40 -1.02 -2.92
N THR A 448 8.21 0.17 -3.50
CA THR A 448 9.25 0.83 -4.29
C THR A 448 10.43 1.27 -3.43
N MET A 449 10.19 1.78 -2.22
CA MET A 449 11.21 2.17 -1.25
C MET A 449 12.12 0.98 -0.89
N ILE A 450 11.53 -0.17 -0.60
CA ILE A 450 12.28 -1.39 -0.25
C ILE A 450 13.15 -1.87 -1.43
N LEU A 451 12.62 -1.79 -2.66
CA LEU A 451 13.40 -2.11 -3.87
C LEU A 451 14.50 -1.08 -4.15
N GLU A 452 14.31 0.17 -3.75
CA GLU A 452 15.33 1.19 -3.89
C GLU A 452 16.56 0.89 -3.02
N GLU A 453 16.31 0.43 -1.79
CA GLU A 453 17.33 0.05 -0.81
C GLU A 453 18.07 -1.24 -1.18
N SER A 454 17.41 -2.16 -1.90
CA SER A 454 18.07 -3.40 -2.35
C SER A 454 19.10 -3.20 -3.45
N ILE A 455 19.23 -1.99 -4.01
CA ILE A 455 20.29 -1.62 -4.95
C ILE A 455 21.51 -1.16 -4.12
N PRO A 456 22.67 -1.83 -4.18
CA PRO A 456 23.91 -1.31 -3.61
C PRO A 456 24.13 0.10 -4.17
N SER A 457 24.37 1.07 -3.31
CA SER A 457 24.62 2.46 -3.71
C SER A 457 25.81 2.52 -4.67
N SER A 458 25.55 2.52 -5.97
CA SER A 458 26.43 3.22 -6.90
C SER A 458 26.36 4.68 -6.52
N THR A 459 27.50 5.29 -6.19
CA THR A 459 27.62 6.69 -5.74
C THR A 459 26.60 7.58 -6.44
N PRO A 460 25.59 8.10 -5.74
CA PRO A 460 24.55 8.92 -6.33
C PRO A 460 25.18 10.13 -7.04
N LEU A 461 24.69 10.45 -8.25
CA LEU A 461 24.97 11.73 -8.91
C LEU A 461 24.64 12.93 -7.98
N ASN A 462 23.73 12.73 -7.04
CA ASN A 462 23.40 13.71 -6.00
C ASN A 462 24.53 13.92 -4.98
N ASP A 463 25.32 12.90 -4.66
CA ASP A 463 26.46 13.04 -3.75
C ASP A 463 27.57 13.83 -4.47
N LEU A 464 27.75 13.64 -5.78
CA LEU A 464 28.64 14.48 -6.59
C LEU A 464 28.17 15.94 -6.67
N ILE A 465 26.87 16.20 -6.76
CA ILE A 465 26.33 17.58 -6.78
C ILE A 465 26.46 18.23 -5.40
N VAL A 466 26.19 17.50 -4.32
CA VAL A 466 26.34 17.99 -2.94
C VAL A 466 27.81 18.22 -2.63
N ASP A 467 28.71 17.31 -3.00
CA ASP A 467 30.16 17.46 -2.84
C ASP A 467 30.72 18.60 -3.72
N TYR A 468 30.16 18.82 -4.91
CA TYR A 468 30.49 19.96 -5.76
C TYR A 468 30.03 21.30 -5.17
N ILE A 469 28.84 21.36 -4.57
CA ILE A 469 28.34 22.56 -3.89
C ILE A 469 29.14 22.84 -2.61
N ILE A 470 29.50 21.80 -1.86
CA ILE A 470 30.32 21.92 -0.64
C ILE A 470 31.75 22.33 -0.97
N SER A 471 32.34 21.81 -2.05
CA SER A 471 33.71 22.18 -2.46
C SER A 471 33.80 23.63 -2.94
N LYS A 472 32.76 24.18 -3.58
CA LYS A 472 32.71 25.61 -3.94
C LYS A 472 32.49 26.57 -2.77
N ASN A 473 31.91 26.10 -1.66
CA ASN A 473 31.64 26.93 -0.48
C ASN A 473 32.79 26.94 0.54
N LYS A 474 33.84 26.15 0.35
CA LYS A 474 35.11 26.34 1.05
C LYS A 474 35.89 27.44 0.34
N ARG A 475 35.69 28.70 0.74
CA ARG A 475 36.67 29.75 0.48
C ARG A 475 37.96 29.34 1.19
N GLU A 476 39.04 29.22 0.43
CA GLU A 476 40.39 29.11 0.97
C GLU A 476 40.64 30.31 1.91
N PRO A 477 41.32 30.12 3.05
CA PRO A 477 41.82 31.25 3.81
C PRO A 477 42.78 32.00 2.91
N VAL A 478 42.50 33.28 2.68
CA VAL A 478 43.49 34.21 2.13
C VAL A 478 44.56 34.36 3.19
N ASP A 479 45.67 33.64 3.01
CA ASP A 479 46.89 33.91 3.76
C ASP A 479 47.37 35.31 3.37
N SER A 480 47.39 36.18 4.38
CA SER A 480 47.93 37.54 4.32
C SER A 480 49.44 37.49 4.10
N LEU A 481 49.90 38.14 3.03
CA LEU A 481 51.25 38.70 2.90
C LEU A 481 51.15 40.22 2.91
#